data_AF-A0A7V3AN55-F1
#
_entry.id   AF-A0A7V3AN55-F1
#
_cell.length_a   1.000
_cell.length_b   1.000
_cell.length_c   1.000
_cell.angle_alpha   90.00
_cell.angle_beta   90.00
_cell.angle_gamma   90.00
#
_symmetry.space_group_name_H-M   'P 1'
#
loop_
_entity.id
_entity.type
_entity.pdbx_description
1 polymer ?
#
loop_
_entity_poly.entity_id
_entity_poly.type
_entity_poly.pdbx_seq_one_letter_code
_entity_poly.pdbx_strand_id
1 'polypeptide(L)'
;MSKLHTLQLTSPQEFFRSLGTAFPYVAFVDDMTPITTVMSWLAMGTGFLFVAGSWVVRRFWCRICPLGALMGFCARFALFSLRKEGVRCTKCGICRRVCPTQVQMVYEEKDIQNVMEEGCILCLRCVELCPERDCLTAKLGPLTVLESSPDVFFDVSPCGGRARAVPPDPVQRKTGA
;
A
#
# COMPACT_ATOMS: atom_id res chain seq x y z
N MET A 1 59.17 -6.06 50.65
CA MET A 1 58.80 -4.65 50.90
C MET A 1 60.08 -3.84 50.75
N SER A 2 60.32 -2.90 49.85
CA SER A 2 59.51 -2.03 49.00
C SER A 2 60.41 -1.62 47.82
N LYS A 3 60.09 -2.06 46.59
CA LYS A 3 60.60 -1.49 45.33
C LYS A 3 59.43 -1.37 44.35
N LEU A 4 58.38 -0.75 44.83
CA LEU A 4 57.21 -0.37 44.07
C LEU A 4 56.98 1.09 44.41
N HIS A 5 57.57 1.99 43.63
CA HIS A 5 57.10 3.34 43.38
C HIS A 5 58.11 4.00 42.45
N THR A 6 57.62 4.67 41.40
CA THR A 6 58.33 5.40 40.33
C THR A 6 58.52 4.66 39.00
N LEU A 7 57.46 4.08 38.43
CA LEU A 7 57.25 4.22 36.99
C LEU A 7 56.15 5.28 36.80
N GLN A 8 56.64 6.49 36.57
CA GLN A 8 55.90 7.65 36.12
C GLN A 8 55.13 7.28 34.84
N LEU A 9 53.84 7.00 34.98
CA LEU A 9 52.87 7.09 33.88
C LEU A 9 52.65 8.58 33.58
N THR A 10 53.66 9.18 32.96
CA THR A 10 53.59 10.55 32.46
C THR A 10 52.84 10.59 31.14
N SER A 11 51.63 11.15 31.21
CA SER A 11 50.83 11.74 30.14
C SER A 11 49.92 10.79 29.29
N PRO A 12 48.61 11.10 29.16
CA PRO A 12 47.69 10.39 28.26
C PRO A 12 48.11 10.41 26.78
N GLN A 13 48.89 11.41 26.40
CA GLN A 13 49.25 11.75 25.02
C GLN A 13 50.33 10.84 24.43
N GLU A 14 51.27 10.35 25.24
CA GLU A 14 52.27 9.35 24.81
C GLU A 14 51.64 7.96 24.59
N PHE A 15 50.62 7.61 25.38
CA PHE A 15 49.88 6.35 25.25
C PHE A 15 49.12 6.27 23.92
N PHE A 16 48.45 7.36 23.52
CA PHE A 16 47.79 7.42 22.21
C PHE A 16 48.78 7.38 21.03
N ARG A 17 49.98 7.96 21.20
CA ARG A 17 51.03 7.94 20.17
C ARG A 17 51.64 6.55 19.98
N SER A 18 51.78 5.77 21.05
CA SER A 18 52.26 4.38 20.98
C SER A 18 51.22 3.42 20.40
N LEU A 19 49.93 3.67 20.61
CA LEU A 19 48.85 2.89 20.00
C LEU A 19 48.73 3.16 18.49
N GLY A 20 48.96 4.40 18.05
CA GLY A 20 48.95 4.77 16.64
C GLY A 20 50.07 4.15 15.80
N THR A 21 51.23 3.84 16.39
CA THR A 21 52.33 3.14 15.70
C THR A 21 52.21 1.61 15.77
N ALA A 22 51.58 1.07 16.83
CA ALA A 22 51.37 -0.37 17.01
C ALA A 22 50.19 -0.93 16.21
N PHE A 23 49.17 -0.11 15.92
CA PHE A 23 48.01 -0.50 15.13
C PHE A 23 47.79 0.48 13.97
N PRO A 24 48.42 0.27 12.79
CA PRO A 24 48.18 1.10 11.60
C PRO A 24 46.70 1.09 11.14
N TYR A 25 45.90 0.15 11.66
CA TYR A 25 44.46 0.09 11.47
C TYR A 25 43.69 1.27 12.10
N VAL A 26 44.11 1.81 13.25
CA VAL A 26 43.34 2.92 13.89
C VAL A 26 43.47 4.22 13.12
N ALA A 27 44.65 4.52 12.55
CA ALA A 27 44.83 5.68 11.67
C ALA A 27 44.05 5.54 10.34
N PHE A 28 43.87 4.31 9.84
CA PHE A 28 43.00 4.03 8.69
C PHE A 28 41.51 4.16 9.06
N VAL A 29 41.15 3.91 10.31
CA VAL A 29 39.79 4.10 10.84
C VAL A 29 39.47 5.58 11.06
N ASP A 30 40.41 6.42 11.48
CA ASP A 30 40.17 7.87 11.72
C ASP A 30 39.76 8.65 10.45
N ASP A 31 40.39 8.40 9.29
CA ASP A 31 39.94 8.96 7.99
C ASP A 31 38.63 8.32 7.49
N MET A 32 38.38 7.07 7.89
CA MET A 32 37.12 6.36 7.68
C MET A 32 36.02 6.79 8.66
N THR A 33 36.31 7.43 9.81
CA THR A 33 35.30 7.83 10.80
C THR A 33 34.32 8.90 10.31
N PRO A 34 34.68 9.98 9.58
CA PRO A 34 33.68 10.92 9.08
C PRO A 34 32.74 10.26 8.07
N ILE A 35 33.27 9.41 7.19
CA ILE A 35 32.47 8.72 6.17
C ILE A 35 31.59 7.64 6.82
N THR A 36 32.14 6.82 7.72
CA THR A 36 31.38 5.75 8.40
C THR A 36 30.38 6.28 9.41
N THR A 37 30.65 7.40 10.09
CA THR A 37 29.65 8.06 10.95
C THR A 37 28.52 8.61 10.11
N VAL A 38 28.80 9.34 9.02
CA VAL A 38 27.75 9.85 8.12
C VAL A 38 26.91 8.72 7.52
N MET A 39 27.53 7.61 7.10
CA MET A 39 26.80 6.42 6.62
C MET A 39 25.95 5.78 7.71
N SER A 40 26.44 5.72 8.96
CA SER A 40 25.69 5.16 10.09
C SER A 40 24.47 6.02 10.44
N TRP A 41 24.63 7.35 10.46
CA TRP A 41 23.52 8.30 10.70
C TRP A 41 22.48 8.25 9.58
N LEU A 42 22.90 8.19 8.31
CA LEU A 42 22.00 8.01 7.17
C LEU A 42 21.26 6.67 7.24
N ALA A 43 21.93 5.59 7.61
CA ALA A 43 21.30 4.27 7.74
C ALA A 43 20.26 4.25 8.87
N MET A 44 20.58 4.82 10.03
CA MET A 44 19.65 4.95 11.16
C MET A 44 18.46 5.86 10.81
N GLY A 45 18.71 7.00 10.16
CA GLY A 45 17.66 7.92 9.72
C GLY A 45 16.73 7.28 8.70
N THR A 46 17.28 6.61 7.67
CA THR A 46 16.49 5.91 6.65
C THR A 46 15.68 4.76 7.26
N GLY A 47 16.29 3.97 8.16
CA GLY A 47 15.60 2.89 8.86
C GLY A 47 14.44 3.39 9.73
N PHE A 48 14.66 4.47 10.49
CA PHE A 48 13.61 5.09 11.30
C PHE A 48 12.46 5.63 10.44
N LEU A 49 12.77 6.33 9.35
CA LEU A 49 11.77 6.85 8.42
C LEU A 49 10.96 5.71 7.77
N PHE A 50 11.61 4.59 7.45
CA PHE A 50 10.98 3.41 6.87
C PHE A 50 10.03 2.71 7.85
N VAL A 51 10.43 2.58 9.12
CA VAL A 51 9.59 2.01 10.19
C VAL A 51 8.41 2.94 10.49
N ALA A 52 8.64 4.25 10.60
CA ALA A 52 7.60 5.24 10.82
C ALA A 52 6.58 5.25 9.65
N GLY A 53 7.07 5.19 8.40
CA GLY A 53 6.23 5.08 7.20
C GLY A 53 5.39 3.80 7.16
N SER A 54 5.92 2.70 7.72
CA SER A 54 5.20 1.42 7.81
C SER A 54 3.97 1.46 8.71
N TRP A 55 3.88 2.40 9.66
CA TRP A 55 2.69 2.59 10.49
C TRP A 55 1.64 3.49 9.82
N VAL A 56 2.06 4.45 9.01
CA VAL A 56 1.15 5.40 8.34
C VAL A 56 0.47 4.75 7.13
N VAL A 57 1.19 3.92 6.37
CA VAL A 57 0.65 3.32 5.14
C VAL A 57 0.43 1.82 5.32
N ARG A 58 -0.84 1.38 5.31
CA ARG A 58 -1.18 -0.04 5.22
C ARG A 58 -0.48 -0.63 3.98
N ARG A 59 0.41 -1.59 4.18
CA ARG A 59 1.21 -2.26 3.15
C ARG A 59 2.26 -1.36 2.46
N PHE A 60 2.91 -0.46 3.20
CA PHE A 60 4.02 0.38 2.69
C PHE A 60 5.09 -0.43 1.93
N TRP A 61 5.50 -1.57 2.51
CA TRP A 61 6.46 -2.50 1.92
C TRP A 61 6.00 -3.05 0.56
N CYS A 62 4.71 -3.35 0.40
CA CYS A 62 4.19 -3.87 -0.86
C CYS A 62 4.12 -2.81 -1.97
N ARG A 63 3.96 -1.52 -1.63
CA ARG A 63 3.97 -0.44 -2.64
C ARG A 63 5.38 -0.09 -3.13
N ILE A 64 6.39 -0.20 -2.27
CA ILE A 64 7.78 0.13 -2.60
C ILE A 64 8.52 -1.09 -3.18
N CYS A 65 7.99 -2.30 -3.01
CA CYS A 65 8.55 -3.50 -3.60
C CYS A 65 8.55 -3.39 -5.13
N PRO A 66 9.70 -3.60 -5.81
CA PRO A 66 9.77 -3.54 -7.27
C PRO A 66 8.80 -4.52 -7.94
N LEU A 67 8.53 -5.67 -7.31
CA LEU A 67 7.55 -6.64 -7.79
C LEU A 67 6.10 -6.14 -7.63
N GLY A 68 5.79 -5.44 -6.54
CA GLY A 68 4.46 -4.86 -6.29
C GLY A 68 4.15 -3.71 -7.24
N ALA A 69 5.13 -2.84 -7.48
CA ALA A 69 5.04 -1.78 -8.48
C ALA A 69 4.85 -2.34 -9.89
N LEU A 70 5.59 -3.40 -10.23
CA LEU A 70 5.45 -4.08 -11.53
C LEU A 70 4.06 -4.71 -11.70
N MET A 71 3.53 -5.37 -10.66
CA MET A 71 2.18 -5.94 -10.69
C MET A 71 1.10 -4.86 -10.81
N GLY A 72 1.23 -3.72 -10.12
CA GLY A 72 0.32 -2.59 -10.27
C GLY A 72 0.36 -1.99 -11.68
N PHE A 73 1.56 -1.90 -12.27
CA PHE A 73 1.74 -1.43 -13.64
C PHE A 73 1.14 -2.42 -14.66
N CYS A 74 1.38 -3.72 -14.49
CA CYS A 74 0.78 -4.76 -15.32
C CYS A 74 -0.75 -4.82 -15.17
N ALA A 75 -1.30 -4.59 -13.98
CA ALA A 75 -2.74 -4.54 -13.76
C ALA A 75 -3.40 -3.33 -14.45
N ARG A 76 -2.69 -2.21 -14.59
CA ARG A 76 -3.14 -1.05 -15.37
C ARG A 76 -3.09 -1.31 -16.87
N PHE A 77 -2.17 -2.16 -17.33
CA PHE A 77 -2.01 -2.56 -18.73
C PHE A 77 -2.86 -3.78 -19.11
N ALA A 78 -3.31 -4.56 -18.13
CA ALA A 78 -4.22 -5.65 -18.34
C ALA A 78 -5.53 -5.09 -18.92
N LEU A 79 -6.06 -5.77 -19.94
CA LEU A 79 -7.31 -5.44 -20.64
C LEU A 79 -8.55 -5.33 -19.72
N PHE A 80 -8.41 -5.52 -18.42
CA PHE A 80 -9.51 -5.38 -17.50
C PHE A 80 -9.77 -3.91 -17.15
N SER A 81 -11.02 -3.48 -17.27
CA SER A 81 -11.48 -2.17 -16.81
C SER A 81 -12.74 -2.33 -15.97
N LEU A 82 -12.75 -1.70 -14.78
CA LEU A 82 -13.94 -1.61 -13.94
C LEU A 82 -14.68 -0.32 -14.28
N ARG A 83 -15.81 -0.45 -14.98
CA ARG A 83 -16.68 0.66 -15.33
C ARG A 83 -17.71 0.90 -14.24
N LYS A 84 -17.91 2.17 -13.88
CA LYS A 84 -18.95 2.59 -12.95
C LYS A 84 -19.86 3.60 -13.60
N GLU A 85 -21.15 3.44 -13.37
CA GLU A 85 -22.16 4.42 -13.72
C GLU A 85 -22.59 5.23 -12.50
N GLY A 86 -22.16 6.48 -12.46
CA GLY A 86 -22.42 7.41 -11.34
C GLY A 86 -23.91 7.70 -11.10
N VAL A 87 -24.72 7.67 -12.17
CA VAL A 87 -26.16 7.96 -12.12
C VAL A 87 -26.92 6.92 -11.28
N ARG A 88 -26.47 5.66 -11.32
CA ARG A 88 -27.11 4.54 -10.62
C ARG A 88 -26.58 4.33 -9.20
N CYS A 89 -25.47 4.98 -8.84
CA CYS A 89 -24.85 4.77 -7.54
C CYS A 89 -25.56 5.55 -6.42
N THR A 90 -26.16 4.86 -5.46
CA THR A 90 -26.82 5.44 -4.28
C THR A 90 -25.87 5.74 -3.10
N LYS A 91 -24.56 5.52 -3.26
CA LYS A 91 -23.56 5.64 -2.16
C LYS A 91 -23.92 4.80 -0.91
N CYS A 92 -24.35 3.55 -1.12
CA CYS A 92 -24.67 2.61 -0.04
C CYS A 92 -23.46 2.12 0.81
N GLY A 93 -22.23 2.32 0.33
CA GLY A 93 -21.00 2.01 1.07
C GLY A 93 -20.67 0.51 1.20
N ILE A 94 -21.44 -0.38 0.56
CA ILE A 94 -21.19 -1.83 0.58
C ILE A 94 -19.86 -2.14 -0.12
N CYS A 95 -19.58 -1.51 -1.26
CA CYS A 95 -18.33 -1.65 -2.01
C CYS A 95 -17.08 -1.39 -1.16
N ARG A 96 -17.11 -0.39 -0.26
CA ARG A 96 -16.00 -0.05 0.65
C ARG A 96 -15.78 -1.12 1.73
N ARG A 97 -16.85 -1.74 2.22
CA ARG A 97 -16.79 -2.77 3.28
C ARG A 97 -16.26 -4.10 2.76
N VAL A 98 -16.64 -4.49 1.54
CA VAL A 98 -16.23 -5.78 0.96
C VAL A 98 -14.84 -5.74 0.32
N CYS A 99 -14.28 -4.55 0.07
CA CYS A 99 -13.01 -4.40 -0.60
C CYS A 99 -11.82 -4.80 0.32
N PRO A 100 -11.03 -5.83 -0.03
CA PRO A 100 -9.89 -6.27 0.78
C PRO A 100 -8.73 -5.27 0.77
N THR A 101 -8.64 -4.42 -0.25
CA THR A 101 -7.63 -3.37 -0.39
C THR A 101 -8.15 -1.98 -0.04
N GLN A 102 -9.44 -1.88 0.32
CA GLN A 102 -10.11 -0.64 0.77
C GLN A 102 -9.93 0.56 -0.16
N VAL A 103 -10.04 0.33 -1.47
CA VAL A 103 -9.99 1.41 -2.47
C VAL A 103 -11.17 2.38 -2.26
N GLN A 104 -10.88 3.64 -1.92
CA GLN A 104 -11.89 4.66 -1.63
C GLN A 104 -12.58 5.19 -2.89
N MET A 105 -11.87 5.26 -4.03
CA MET A 105 -12.37 5.84 -5.27
C MET A 105 -13.60 5.12 -5.84
N VAL A 106 -13.75 3.81 -5.56
CA VAL A 106 -14.97 3.04 -5.94
C VAL A 106 -16.22 3.60 -5.24
N TYR A 107 -16.10 4.18 -4.05
CA TYR A 107 -17.21 4.73 -3.27
C TYR A 107 -17.39 6.25 -3.47
N GLU A 108 -16.30 7.01 -3.42
CA GLU A 108 -16.34 8.48 -3.32
C GLU A 108 -16.68 9.14 -4.66
N GLU A 109 -16.03 8.68 -5.74
CA GLU A 109 -16.14 9.25 -7.07
C GLU A 109 -17.35 8.69 -7.83
N LYS A 110 -18.22 9.56 -8.35
CA LYS A 110 -19.33 9.16 -9.24
C LYS A 110 -19.05 9.43 -10.71
N ASP A 111 -18.22 10.42 -11.01
CA ASP A 111 -18.05 10.94 -12.37
C ASP A 111 -16.99 10.19 -13.18
N ILE A 112 -16.10 9.47 -12.52
CA ILE A 112 -15.06 8.69 -13.20
C ILE A 112 -15.64 7.36 -13.67
N GLN A 113 -15.60 7.17 -14.99
CA GLN A 113 -16.01 5.93 -15.65
C GLN A 113 -15.14 4.74 -15.24
N ASN A 114 -13.81 4.91 -15.11
CA ASN A 114 -12.88 3.87 -14.71
C ASN A 114 -12.46 4.03 -13.25
N VAL A 115 -12.97 3.19 -12.35
CA VAL A 115 -12.71 3.24 -10.90
C VAL A 115 -11.52 2.38 -10.44
N MET A 116 -10.62 2.04 -11.37
CA MET A 116 -9.43 1.24 -11.07
C MET A 116 -8.29 2.11 -10.53
N GLU A 117 -7.96 1.88 -9.26
CA GLU A 117 -6.78 2.41 -8.57
C GLU A 117 -5.59 1.44 -8.69
N GLU A 118 -4.37 1.94 -8.47
CA GLU A 118 -3.12 1.16 -8.36
C GLU A 118 -3.13 0.08 -7.25
N GLY A 119 -4.08 0.14 -6.31
CA GLY A 119 -4.31 -0.87 -5.27
C GLY A 119 -5.44 -1.86 -5.56
N CYS A 120 -6.08 -1.82 -6.73
CA CYS A 120 -7.16 -2.73 -7.08
C CYS A 120 -6.59 -4.08 -7.57
N ILE A 121 -6.92 -5.17 -6.87
CA ILE A 121 -6.52 -6.54 -7.26
C ILE A 121 -7.55 -7.26 -8.13
N LEU A 122 -8.56 -6.54 -8.64
CA LEU A 122 -9.63 -7.08 -9.49
C LEU A 122 -10.33 -8.33 -8.92
N CYS A 123 -10.57 -8.34 -7.61
CA CYS A 123 -11.30 -9.44 -6.98
C CYS A 123 -12.82 -9.46 -7.27
N LEU A 124 -13.35 -8.45 -7.98
CA LEU A 124 -14.74 -8.29 -8.44
C LEU A 124 -15.87 -8.37 -7.38
N ARG A 125 -15.56 -8.58 -6.10
CA ARG A 125 -16.53 -8.60 -4.99
C ARG A 125 -17.39 -7.33 -4.88
N CYS A 126 -16.88 -6.18 -5.32
CA CYS A 126 -17.67 -4.94 -5.35
C CYS A 126 -18.79 -4.96 -6.39
N VAL A 127 -18.66 -5.75 -7.47
CA VAL A 127 -19.67 -5.93 -8.51
C VAL A 127 -20.74 -6.92 -8.04
N GLU A 128 -20.32 -8.03 -7.43
CA GLU A 128 -21.20 -9.10 -6.95
C GLU A 128 -22.15 -8.64 -5.83
N LEU A 129 -21.65 -7.83 -4.88
CA LEU A 129 -22.45 -7.37 -3.73
C LEU A 129 -23.10 -6.00 -3.95
N CYS A 130 -23.12 -5.48 -5.17
CA CYS A 130 -23.79 -4.22 -5.44
C CYS A 130 -25.31 -4.44 -5.57
N PRO A 131 -26.15 -3.72 -4.79
CA PRO A 131 -27.60 -3.88 -4.85
C PRO A 131 -28.24 -3.18 -6.06
N GLU A 132 -27.49 -2.30 -6.74
CA GLU A 132 -27.98 -1.53 -7.89
C GLU A 132 -27.75 -2.31 -9.20
N ARG A 133 -28.76 -2.32 -10.08
CA ARG A 133 -28.62 -2.92 -11.42
C ARG A 133 -27.60 -2.15 -12.23
N ASP A 134 -26.63 -2.87 -12.77
CA ASP A 134 -25.54 -2.46 -13.65
C ASP A 134 -24.84 -1.14 -13.28
N CYS A 135 -24.78 -0.83 -11.99
CA CYS A 135 -24.00 0.30 -11.50
C CYS A 135 -22.49 0.06 -11.66
N LEU A 136 -22.04 -1.20 -11.52
CA LEU A 136 -20.66 -1.60 -11.77
C LEU A 136 -20.60 -2.70 -12.84
N THR A 137 -19.67 -2.57 -13.77
CA THR A 137 -19.44 -3.54 -14.85
C THR A 137 -17.94 -3.81 -14.98
N ALA A 138 -17.55 -5.08 -14.92
CA ALA A 138 -16.19 -5.52 -15.19
C ALA A 138 -16.07 -5.90 -16.68
N LYS A 139 -15.24 -5.14 -17.42
CA LYS A 139 -14.92 -5.41 -18.82
C LYS A 139 -13.55 -6.06 -18.92
N LEU A 140 -13.42 -7.04 -19.81
CA LEU A 140 -12.17 -7.64 -20.25
C LEU A 140 -12.02 -7.34 -21.75
N GLY A 141 -11.28 -6.28 -22.07
CA GLY A 141 -11.15 -5.75 -23.41
C GLY A 141 -12.52 -5.34 -23.97
N PRO A 142 -12.99 -5.95 -25.07
CA PRO A 142 -14.31 -5.67 -25.64
C PRO A 142 -15.47 -6.43 -24.96
N LEU A 143 -15.20 -7.44 -24.11
CA LEU A 143 -16.23 -8.29 -23.53
C LEU A 143 -16.59 -7.85 -22.11
N THR A 144 -17.88 -7.85 -21.79
CA THR A 144 -18.40 -7.67 -20.42
C THR A 144 -18.40 -9.03 -19.70
N VAL A 145 -17.57 -9.17 -18.67
CA VAL A 145 -17.44 -10.44 -17.93
C VAL A 145 -18.45 -10.52 -16.80
N LEU A 146 -18.67 -9.42 -16.08
CA LEU A 146 -19.51 -9.41 -14.90
C LEU A 146 -20.20 -8.06 -14.72
N GLU A 147 -21.46 -8.10 -14.34
CA GLU A 147 -22.34 -6.94 -14.20
C GLU A 147 -23.06 -7.04 -12.85
N SER A 148 -23.24 -5.90 -12.18
CA SER A 148 -23.91 -5.89 -10.89
C SER A 148 -25.39 -6.15 -11.07
N SER A 149 -25.91 -7.24 -10.51
CA SER A 149 -27.33 -7.54 -10.55
C SER A 149 -27.89 -7.77 -9.14
N PRO A 150 -29.03 -7.15 -8.76
CA PRO A 150 -29.60 -7.27 -7.42
C PRO A 150 -29.98 -8.70 -7.07
N ASP A 151 -30.33 -9.52 -8.06
CA ASP A 151 -30.65 -10.92 -7.82
C ASP A 151 -29.49 -11.72 -7.25
N VAL A 152 -28.28 -11.49 -7.74
CA VAL A 152 -27.06 -12.09 -7.19
C VAL A 152 -26.86 -11.62 -5.76
N PHE A 153 -27.03 -10.32 -5.50
CA PHE A 153 -26.92 -9.74 -4.16
C PHE A 153 -27.90 -10.38 -3.14
N PHE A 154 -29.16 -10.60 -3.53
CA PHE A 154 -30.15 -11.21 -2.64
C PHE A 154 -29.96 -12.71 -2.45
N ASP A 155 -29.39 -13.41 -3.42
CA ASP A 155 -29.09 -14.85 -3.31
C ASP A 155 -27.94 -15.12 -2.32
N VAL A 156 -26.89 -14.29 -2.33
CA VAL A 156 -25.73 -14.42 -1.44
C VAL A 156 -25.96 -13.84 -0.03
N SER A 157 -27.09 -13.15 0.19
CA SER A 157 -27.36 -12.45 1.45
C SER A 157 -27.90 -13.40 2.53
N PRO A 158 -27.21 -13.56 3.68
CA PRO A 158 -27.60 -14.52 4.72
C PRO A 158 -28.91 -14.18 5.45
N CYS A 159 -29.39 -12.94 5.36
CA CYS A 159 -30.57 -12.46 6.11
C CYS A 159 -31.90 -12.50 5.34
N GLY A 160 -31.94 -12.96 4.08
CA GLY A 160 -33.20 -13.22 3.39
C GLY A 160 -33.19 -12.88 1.91
N GLY A 161 -33.56 -13.87 1.10
CA GLY A 161 -33.66 -13.76 -0.35
C GLY A 161 -34.73 -12.80 -0.86
N ARG A 162 -34.92 -12.82 -2.18
CA ARG A 162 -35.69 -11.86 -2.99
C ARG A 162 -37.09 -11.48 -2.45
N ALA A 163 -37.73 -12.34 -1.66
CA ALA A 163 -39.04 -12.09 -1.04
C ALA A 163 -39.08 -10.88 -0.09
N ARG A 164 -37.93 -10.41 0.43
CA ARG A 164 -37.82 -9.21 1.28
C ARG A 164 -37.12 -8.03 0.57
N ALA A 165 -36.86 -8.15 -0.72
CA ALA A 165 -36.22 -7.09 -1.48
C ALA A 165 -37.15 -5.88 -1.56
N VAL A 166 -36.74 -4.74 -1.00
CA VAL A 166 -37.26 -3.44 -1.41
C VAL A 166 -36.86 -3.27 -2.88
N PRO A 167 -37.81 -3.09 -3.81
CA PRO A 167 -37.47 -2.91 -5.21
C PRO A 167 -36.52 -1.71 -5.32
N PRO A 168 -35.40 -1.82 -6.07
CA PRO A 168 -34.51 -0.70 -6.27
C PRO A 168 -35.31 0.46 -6.86
N ASP A 169 -35.13 1.66 -6.31
CA ASP A 169 -35.80 2.86 -6.81
C ASP A 169 -35.59 2.96 -8.33
N PRO A 170 -36.63 3.28 -9.12
CA PRO A 170 -36.50 3.38 -10.55
C PRO A 170 -35.60 4.58 -10.91
N VAL A 171 -34.29 4.35 -10.97
CA VAL A 171 -33.34 5.27 -11.58
C VAL A 171 -33.72 5.35 -13.06
N GLN A 172 -34.13 6.55 -13.48
CA GLN A 172 -34.73 6.76 -14.79
C GLN A 172 -33.79 6.30 -15.91
N ARG A 173 -34.26 5.28 -16.61
CA ARG A 173 -33.63 4.66 -17.76
C ARG A 173 -33.70 5.65 -18.92
N LYS A 174 -32.66 6.47 -19.12
CA LYS A 174 -32.47 7.13 -20.42
C LYS A 174 -31.95 6.07 -21.39
N THR A 175 -32.88 5.36 -22.01
CA THR A 175 -32.66 4.63 -23.27
C THR A 175 -32.09 5.63 -24.27
N GLY A 176 -30.78 5.55 -24.52
CA GLY A 176 -30.15 6.19 -25.66
C GLY A 176 -30.50 5.38 -26.90
N ALA A 177 -31.28 6.01 -27.79
CA ALA A 177 -31.45 5.59 -29.17
C ALA A 177 -30.15 5.74 -29.96
#